data_AF-A0A0N4TZY7-F1
#
_entry.id   AF-A0A0N4TZY7-F1
#
_cell.length_a   1.000
_cell.length_b   1.000
_cell.length_c   1.000
_cell.angle_alpha   90.00
_cell.angle_beta   90.00
_cell.angle_gamma   90.00
#
_symmetry.space_group_name_H-M   'P 1'
#
loop_
_entity.id
_entity.type
_entity.pdbx_description
1 polymer ?
#
loop_
_entity_poly.entity_id
_entity_poly.type
_entity_poly.pdbx_seq_one_letter_code
_entity_poly.pdbx_strand_id
1 'polypeptide(L)'
;MQDWNYVFANCFELTIEMNCVKYSSDEQLKQIWNEHKFALISFIEKIHNTISGFVLDEINGIGIPGVQISIDNIGKTVLSSTDGDFWRLVIPGTYNVTFEHFRYEPVIRFVTVSKKKPYEFLNVTMSRRKFTGNFTEVYIIILD
;
A
#
# COMPACT_ATOMS: atom_id res chain seq x y z
N MET A 1 -5.04 16.63 8.22
CA MET A 1 -5.57 15.28 7.98
C MET A 1 -4.51 14.41 7.31
N GLN A 2 -3.92 14.88 6.21
CA GLN A 2 -2.83 14.28 5.44
C GLN A 2 -1.88 13.32 6.19
N ASP A 3 -1.13 13.82 7.16
CA ASP A 3 -0.09 13.02 7.82
C ASP A 3 -0.66 11.84 8.61
N TRP A 4 -1.87 12.00 9.17
CA TRP A 4 -2.56 10.93 9.87
C TRP A 4 -2.89 9.77 8.92
N ASN A 5 -3.36 10.07 7.70
CA ASN A 5 -3.62 9.06 6.67
C ASN A 5 -2.34 8.29 6.30
N TYR A 6 -1.22 9.00 6.15
CA TYR A 6 0.06 8.37 5.83
C TYR A 6 0.59 7.49 6.97
N VAL A 7 0.44 7.90 8.22
CA VAL A 7 0.98 7.16 9.36
C VAL A 7 0.09 5.97 9.74
N PHE A 8 -1.23 6.15 9.80
CA PHE A 8 -2.14 5.19 10.43
C PHE A 8 -3.02 4.39 9.46
N ALA A 9 -3.12 4.80 8.19
CA ALA A 9 -3.86 4.08 7.15
C ALA A 9 -2.93 3.66 6.01
N ASN A 10 -3.44 2.92 5.01
CA ASN A 10 -2.67 2.62 3.79
C ASN A 10 -2.62 3.80 2.79
N CYS A 11 -3.37 4.87 3.05
CA CYS A 11 -3.64 5.96 2.11
C CYS A 11 -2.46 6.94 1.99
N PHE A 12 -2.19 7.37 0.75
CA PHE A 12 -1.23 8.43 0.43
C PHE A 12 -2.03 9.67 0.04
N GLU A 13 -2.39 10.48 1.03
CA GLU A 13 -3.18 11.69 0.83
C GLU A 13 -2.29 12.89 0.45
N LEU A 14 -2.82 13.77 -0.40
CA LEU A 14 -2.26 15.10 -0.66
C LEU A 14 -3.26 16.17 -0.25
N THR A 15 -2.75 17.28 0.29
CA THR A 15 -3.52 18.52 0.47
C THR A 15 -3.33 19.40 -0.75
N ILE A 16 -4.45 19.77 -1.40
CA ILE A 16 -4.43 20.57 -2.63
C ILE A 16 -5.10 21.91 -2.35
N GLU A 17 -4.34 22.99 -2.48
CA GLU A 17 -4.85 24.37 -2.46
C GLU A 17 -5.28 24.77 -3.87
N MET A 18 -6.59 24.86 -4.09
CA MET A 18 -7.16 24.99 -5.43
C MET A 18 -7.22 26.45 -5.91
N ASN A 19 -7.46 27.40 -5.00
CA ASN A 19 -7.66 28.80 -5.35
C ASN A 19 -7.22 29.73 -4.19
N CYS A 20 -6.85 30.97 -4.53
CA CYS A 20 -6.54 32.02 -3.56
C CYS A 20 -7.79 32.51 -2.81
N VAL A 21 -8.93 32.58 -3.51
CA VAL A 21 -10.21 32.99 -2.91
C VAL A 21 -10.88 31.77 -2.32
N LYS A 22 -10.97 31.72 -0.99
CA LYS A 22 -11.57 30.59 -0.25
C LYS A 22 -13.04 30.34 -0.61
N TYR A 23 -13.80 31.41 -0.83
CA TYR A 23 -15.23 31.38 -1.15
C TYR A 23 -15.48 32.13 -2.46
N SER A 24 -15.29 31.45 -3.58
CA SER A 24 -15.59 31.98 -4.92
C SER A 24 -17.10 32.17 -5.13
N SER A 25 -17.47 33.12 -5.99
CA SER A 25 -18.87 33.32 -6.37
C SER A 25 -19.36 32.19 -7.30
N ASP A 26 -20.66 32.05 -7.43
CA ASP A 26 -21.29 31.04 -8.29
C ASP A 26 -20.93 31.23 -9.77
N GLU A 27 -20.71 32.46 -10.23
CA GLU A 27 -20.29 32.72 -11.60
C GLU A 27 -18.88 32.18 -11.91
N GLN A 28 -18.01 32.06 -10.91
CA GLN A 28 -16.62 31.60 -11.07
C GLN A 28 -16.49 30.07 -11.09
N LEU A 29 -17.48 29.33 -10.56
CA LEU A 29 -17.39 27.88 -10.37
C LEU A 29 -17.15 27.12 -11.68
N LYS A 30 -17.80 27.54 -12.77
CA LYS A 30 -17.64 26.91 -14.09
C LYS A 30 -16.21 27.07 -14.62
N GLN A 31 -15.58 28.21 -14.36
CA GLN A 31 -14.21 28.47 -14.77
C GLN A 31 -13.24 27.59 -13.96
N ILE A 32 -13.35 27.60 -12.63
CA ILE A 32 -12.53 26.80 -11.71
C ILE A 32 -12.61 25.32 -12.06
N TRP A 33 -13.81 24.79 -12.33
CA TRP A 33 -13.98 23.41 -12.79
C TRP A 33 -13.19 23.13 -14.08
N ASN A 34 -13.30 24.00 -15.08
CA ASN A 34 -12.61 23.81 -16.35
C ASN A 34 -11.09 23.89 -16.22
N GLU A 35 -10.58 24.69 -15.30
CA GLU A 35 -9.14 24.80 -15.00
C GLU A 35 -8.60 23.53 -14.34
N HIS A 36 -9.35 22.88 -13.45
CA HIS A 36 -8.83 21.75 -12.66
C HIS A 36 -9.26 20.36 -13.12
N LYS A 37 -10.34 20.20 -13.90
CA LYS A 37 -10.93 18.88 -14.21
C LYS A 37 -9.92 17.85 -14.76
N PHE A 38 -9.02 18.28 -15.65
CA PHE A 38 -8.03 17.36 -16.23
C PHE A 38 -6.93 16.99 -15.23
N ALA A 39 -6.54 17.92 -14.35
CA ALA A 39 -5.58 17.64 -13.28
C ALA A 39 -6.17 16.66 -12.26
N LEU A 40 -7.44 16.83 -11.89
CA LEU A 40 -8.15 15.91 -10.99
C LEU A 40 -8.26 14.50 -11.58
N ILE A 41 -8.62 14.38 -12.87
CA ILE A 41 -8.66 13.08 -13.56
C ILE A 41 -7.26 12.45 -13.61
N SER A 42 -6.24 13.22 -14.02
CA SER A 42 -4.85 12.76 -14.08
C SER A 42 -4.30 12.35 -12.71
N PHE A 43 -4.83 12.94 -11.62
CA PHE A 43 -4.49 12.59 -10.25
C PHE A 43 -5.11 11.24 -9.86
N ILE A 44 -6.38 11.01 -10.19
CA ILE A 44 -7.04 9.70 -9.98
C ILE A 44 -6.30 8.60 -10.73
N GLU A 45 -5.84 8.85 -11.96
CA GLU A 45 -5.06 7.86 -12.74
C GLU A 45 -3.78 7.39 -12.02
N LYS A 46 -3.23 8.19 -11.09
CA LYS A 46 -2.01 7.81 -10.34
C LYS A 46 -2.21 6.60 -9.44
N ILE A 47 -3.45 6.29 -9.04
CA ILE A 47 -3.73 5.11 -8.21
C ILE A 47 -3.35 3.80 -8.91
N HIS A 48 -3.23 3.80 -10.24
CA HIS A 48 -2.86 2.62 -11.00
C HIS A 48 -1.35 2.36 -11.01
N ASN A 49 -0.52 3.30 -10.54
CA ASN A 49 0.94 3.13 -10.51
C ASN A 49 1.39 2.33 -9.27
N THR A 50 1.13 1.03 -9.27
CA THR A 50 1.28 0.20 -8.07
C THR A 50 1.98 -1.12 -8.34
N ILE A 51 2.64 -1.65 -7.30
CA ILE A 51 2.80 -3.10 -7.14
C ILE A 51 1.59 -3.55 -6.33
N SER A 52 0.77 -4.43 -6.91
CA SER A 52 -0.48 -4.89 -6.30
C SER A 52 -0.65 -6.39 -6.50
N GLY A 53 -1.58 -6.99 -5.77
CA GLY A 53 -1.88 -8.41 -5.88
C GLY A 53 -2.48 -8.95 -4.60
N PHE A 54 -2.38 -10.27 -4.43
CA PHE A 54 -2.87 -10.97 -3.25
C PHE A 54 -1.72 -11.66 -2.52
N VAL A 55 -1.76 -11.62 -1.19
CA VAL A 55 -0.91 -12.46 -0.34
C VAL A 55 -1.75 -13.64 0.17
N LEU A 56 -1.33 -14.86 -0.16
CA LEU A 56 -2.10 -16.08 0.02
C LEU A 56 -1.36 -17.06 0.95
N ASP A 57 -2.10 -17.76 1.78
CA ASP A 57 -1.59 -18.87 2.59
C ASP A 57 -1.31 -20.09 1.71
N GLU A 58 -0.12 -20.68 1.87
CA GLU A 58 0.34 -21.81 1.06
C GLU A 58 -0.55 -23.06 1.16
N ILE A 59 -1.18 -23.30 2.31
CA ILE A 59 -1.88 -24.54 2.59
C ILE A 59 -3.31 -24.49 2.07
N ASN A 60 -4.02 -23.39 2.35
CA ASN A 60 -5.44 -23.27 2.03
C ASN A 60 -5.75 -22.29 0.88
N GLY A 61 -4.76 -21.54 0.40
CA GLY A 61 -4.91 -20.56 -0.68
C GLY A 61 -5.75 -19.33 -0.30
N ILE A 62 -6.05 -19.13 0.99
CA ILE A 62 -6.86 -18.01 1.47
C ILE A 62 -5.97 -16.78 1.65
N GLY A 63 -6.55 -15.60 1.41
CA GLY A 63 -5.91 -14.31 1.67
C GLY A 63 -5.42 -14.15 3.10
N ILE A 64 -4.20 -13.65 3.27
CA ILE A 64 -3.62 -13.36 4.59
C ILE A 64 -3.80 -11.86 4.87
N PRO A 65 -4.62 -11.48 5.87
CA PRO A 65 -4.77 -10.09 6.24
C PRO A 65 -3.59 -9.58 7.08
N GLY A 66 -3.31 -8.27 7.00
CA GLY A 66 -2.32 -7.61 7.84
C GLY A 66 -0.87 -7.98 7.54
N VAL A 67 -0.57 -8.52 6.34
CA VAL A 67 0.80 -8.71 5.88
C VAL A 67 1.42 -7.34 5.66
N GLN A 68 2.61 -7.12 6.20
CA GLN A 68 3.39 -5.90 5.99
C GLN A 68 4.13 -6.00 4.64
N ILE A 69 3.86 -5.05 3.75
CA ILE A 69 4.52 -4.93 2.45
C ILE A 69 5.40 -3.67 2.47
N SER A 70 6.72 -3.88 2.45
CA SER A 70 7.73 -2.82 2.42
C SER A 70 8.58 -2.90 1.14
N ILE A 71 9.16 -1.77 0.74
CA ILE A 71 10.03 -1.66 -0.44
C ILE A 71 11.40 -1.22 0.05
N ASP A 72 12.43 -2.02 -0.24
CA ASP A 72 13.83 -1.76 0.13
C ASP A 72 14.03 -1.39 1.62
N ASN A 73 13.09 -1.80 2.49
CA ASN A 73 12.99 -1.38 3.90
C ASN A 73 13.01 0.15 4.12
N ILE A 74 12.51 0.92 3.15
CA ILE A 74 12.48 2.39 3.19
C ILE A 74 11.04 2.88 2.97
N GLY A 75 10.69 3.95 3.68
CA GLY A 75 9.41 4.65 3.50
C GLY A 75 8.22 3.91 4.12
N LYS A 76 7.03 4.14 3.59
CA LYS A 76 5.79 3.59 4.14
C LYS A 76 5.61 2.10 3.85
N THR A 77 5.36 1.36 4.91
CA THR A 77 4.79 0.01 4.87
C THR A 77 3.28 0.10 4.65
N VAL A 78 2.76 -0.75 3.78
CA VAL A 78 1.30 -0.94 3.62
C VAL A 78 0.91 -2.32 4.15
N LEU A 79 -0.35 -2.46 4.54
CA LEU A 79 -0.90 -3.72 5.03
C LEU A 79 -1.83 -4.34 3.98
N SER A 80 -1.83 -5.66 3.85
CA SER A 80 -2.87 -6.35 3.09
C SER A 80 -4.24 -6.24 3.79
N SER A 81 -5.30 -6.14 3.00
CA SER A 81 -6.70 -6.10 3.45
C SER A 81 -7.18 -7.49 3.90
N THR A 82 -8.47 -7.60 4.25
CA THR A 82 -9.11 -8.82 4.74
C THR A 82 -8.95 -10.03 3.83
N ASP A 83 -8.99 -9.83 2.50
CA ASP A 83 -8.88 -10.91 1.51
C ASP A 83 -7.44 -11.07 1.01
N GLY A 84 -6.47 -10.45 1.69
CA GLY A 84 -5.05 -10.51 1.35
C GLY A 84 -4.64 -9.63 0.16
N ASP A 85 -5.57 -8.89 -0.43
CA ASP A 85 -5.31 -7.89 -1.46
C ASP A 85 -4.48 -6.72 -0.92
N PHE A 86 -3.59 -6.19 -1.75
CA PHE A 86 -2.78 -5.03 -1.41
C PHE A 86 -2.50 -4.14 -2.63
N TRP A 87 -2.24 -2.86 -2.37
CA TRP A 87 -1.73 -1.90 -3.34
C TRP A 87 -0.62 -1.07 -2.72
N ARG A 88 0.58 -1.14 -3.32
CA ARG A 88 1.72 -0.32 -2.95
C ARG A 88 2.09 0.61 -4.09
N LEU A 89 1.81 1.91 -3.94
CA LEU A 89 2.19 2.93 -4.93
C LEU A 89 3.70 2.96 -5.12
N VAL A 90 4.17 3.02 -6.37
CA VAL A 90 5.59 3.09 -6.71
C VAL A 90 5.84 4.00 -7.90
N ILE A 91 7.06 4.50 -7.99
CA ILE A 91 7.57 5.11 -9.23
C ILE A 91 8.25 4.03 -10.08
N PRO A 92 8.53 4.29 -11.37
CA PRO A 92 9.32 3.39 -12.17
C PRO A 92 10.71 3.15 -11.55
N GLY A 93 11.08 1.89 -11.39
CA GLY A 93 12.27 1.47 -10.68
C GLY A 93 12.30 -0.05 -10.51
N THR A 94 13.35 -0.53 -9.85
CA THR A 94 13.51 -1.93 -9.50
C THR A 94 13.69 -2.04 -8.00
N TYR A 95 12.93 -2.93 -7.38
CA TYR A 95 12.69 -2.95 -5.95
C TYR A 95 12.83 -4.36 -5.38
N ASN A 96 13.34 -4.45 -4.15
CA ASN A 96 13.12 -5.60 -3.29
C ASN A 96 11.85 -5.36 -2.48
N VAL A 97 10.79 -6.10 -2.81
CA VAL A 97 9.52 -6.05 -2.08
C VAL A 97 9.52 -7.15 -1.03
N THR A 98 9.44 -6.76 0.24
CA THR A 98 9.41 -7.68 1.38
C THR A 98 7.97 -7.81 1.88
N PHE A 99 7.53 -9.06 2.05
CA PHE A 99 6.25 -9.44 2.63
C PHE A 99 6.51 -10.10 3.98
N GLU A 100 6.05 -9.48 5.06
CA GLU A 100 6.31 -9.92 6.43
C GLU A 100 5.02 -10.06 7.24
N HIS A 101 4.92 -11.14 8.00
CA HIS A 101 3.82 -11.37 8.93
C HIS A 101 4.30 -12.27 10.07
N PHE A 102 3.90 -12.00 11.31
CA PHE A 102 4.42 -12.69 12.50
C PHE A 102 4.20 -14.21 12.52
N ARG A 103 3.15 -14.69 11.83
CA ARG A 103 2.81 -16.12 11.69
C ARG A 103 3.37 -16.81 10.44
N TYR A 104 4.00 -16.08 9.52
CA TYR A 104 4.46 -16.62 8.23
C TYR A 104 5.95 -16.35 8.00
N GLU A 105 6.60 -17.22 7.24
CA GLU A 105 7.97 -16.98 6.80
C GLU A 105 8.00 -15.77 5.85
N PRO A 106 8.94 -14.82 6.03
CA PRO A 106 9.01 -13.65 5.19
C PRO A 106 9.36 -14.02 3.76
N VAL A 107 8.78 -13.31 2.80
CA VAL A 107 9.01 -13.53 1.37
C VAL A 107 9.55 -12.25 0.74
N ILE A 108 10.63 -12.36 -0.03
CA ILE A 108 11.17 -11.25 -0.81
C ILE A 108 10.94 -11.51 -2.30
N ARG A 109 10.53 -10.47 -3.02
CA ARG A 109 10.32 -10.49 -4.48
C ARG A 109 11.05 -9.34 -5.12
N PHE A 110 11.81 -9.65 -6.16
CA PHE A 110 12.46 -8.65 -7.00
C PHE A 110 11.49 -8.21 -8.09
N VAL A 111 11.10 -6.94 -8.09
CA VAL A 111 10.05 -6.41 -8.97
C VAL A 111 10.58 -5.20 -9.75
N THR A 112 10.36 -5.19 -11.07
CA THR A 112 10.72 -4.06 -11.93
C THR A 112 9.46 -3.42 -12.50
N VAL A 113 9.30 -2.12 -12.27
CA VAL A 113 8.22 -1.29 -12.81
C VAL A 113 8.83 -0.28 -13.78
N SER A 114 8.24 -0.13 -14.97
CA SER A 114 8.79 0.74 -16.03
C SER A 114 7.86 1.90 -16.33
N LYS A 115 8.35 2.94 -17.01
CA LYS A 115 7.48 4.05 -17.46
C LYS A 115 6.36 3.59 -18.42
N LYS A 116 6.60 2.55 -19.22
CA LYS A 116 5.63 2.01 -20.19
C LYS A 116 4.60 1.09 -19.53
N LYS A 117 5.01 0.42 -18.46
CA LYS A 117 4.16 -0.45 -17.62
C LYS A 117 4.38 0.00 -16.17
N PRO A 118 3.72 1.08 -15.73
CA PRO A 118 3.95 1.71 -14.43
C PRO A 118 3.28 0.97 -13.27
N TYR A 119 2.97 -0.31 -13.48
CA TYR A 119 2.34 -1.18 -12.50
C TYR A 119 2.89 -2.60 -12.63
N GLU A 120 2.78 -3.36 -11.55
CA GLU A 120 2.99 -4.80 -11.54
C GLU A 120 1.91 -5.48 -10.71
N PHE A 121 1.35 -6.57 -11.25
CA PHE A 121 0.41 -7.42 -10.52
C PHE A 121 1.10 -8.74 -10.15
N LEU A 122 1.25 -9.00 -8.85
CA LEU A 122 2.01 -10.12 -8.32
C LEU A 122 1.29 -10.74 -7.12
N ASN A 123 0.87 -11.99 -7.27
CA ASN A 123 0.45 -12.80 -6.13
C ASN A 123 1.65 -13.40 -5.41
N VAL A 124 1.58 -13.43 -4.08
CA VAL A 124 2.61 -13.96 -3.21
C VAL A 124 2.00 -15.02 -2.31
N THR A 125 2.61 -16.19 -2.29
CA THR A 125 2.21 -17.26 -1.37
C THR A 125 3.21 -17.31 -0.21
N MET A 126 2.71 -17.36 1.03
CA MET A 126 3.53 -17.43 2.24
C MET A 126 3.29 -18.73 3.01
N SER A 127 4.38 -19.35 3.45
CA SER A 127 4.37 -20.54 4.31
C SER A 127 4.23 -20.14 5.77
N ARG A 128 3.43 -20.88 6.55
CA ARG A 128 3.32 -20.66 8.00
C ARG A 128 4.65 -20.97 8.69
N ARG A 129 5.03 -20.15 9.68
CA ARG A 129 6.19 -20.45 10.53
C ARG A 129 5.91 -21.74 11.29
N LYS A 130 6.88 -22.65 11.31
CA LYS A 130 6.81 -23.82 12.20
C LYS A 130 7.13 -23.34 13.61
N PHE A 131 6.19 -23.47 14.53
CA PHE A 131 6.49 -23.24 15.96
C PHE A 131 7.44 -24.35 16.43
N THR A 132 8.74 -24.08 16.40
CA THR A 132 9.76 -24.89 17.06
C THR A 132 10.08 -24.27 18.41
N GLY A 133 9.09 -24.26 19.32
CA GLY A 133 9.27 -23.80 20.70
C GLY A 133 8.86 -24.91 21.64
N ASN A 134 9.75 -25.30 22.56
CA ASN A 134 9.35 -26.07 23.74
C ASN A 134 8.35 -25.22 24.53
N PHE A 135 7.31 -25.85 25.07
CA PHE A 135 6.18 -25.24 25.81
C PHE A 135 6.57 -24.41 27.05
N THR A 136 7.86 -24.17 27.33
CA THR A 136 8.36 -23.47 28.51
C THR A 136 8.66 -21.98 28.34
N GLU A 137 8.65 -21.43 27.11
CA GLU A 137 8.94 -19.99 26.87
C GLU A 137 7.68 -19.15 26.55
N VAL A 138 6.48 -19.65 26.84
CA VAL A 138 5.23 -18.88 26.69
C VAL A 138 4.90 -18.12 27.99
N TYR A 139 5.85 -17.32 28.46
CA TYR A 139 5.58 -16.21 29.39
C TYR A 139 6.53 -15.09 28.98
N ILE A 140 6.02 -13.85 28.93
CA ILE A 140 6.72 -12.62 28.51
C ILE A 140 6.61 -12.32 27.00
N ILE A 141 5.39 -12.18 26.47
CA ILE A 141 5.05 -11.07 25.54
C ILE A 141 3.56 -10.73 25.69
N ILE A 142 3.12 -10.35 26.89
CA ILE A 142 1.92 -9.53 27.07
C ILE A 142 2.34 -8.45 28.05
N LEU A 143 2.10 -7.18 27.68
CA LEU A 143 2.49 -5.92 28.33
C LEU A 143 3.85 -5.37 27.84
N ASP A 144 3.80 -4.61 26.75
CA ASP A 144 4.07 -3.16 26.73
C ASP A 144 3.41 -2.52 25.50
#